data_AF-A0A1B7MYC2-F1
#
_entry.id   AF-A0A1B7MYC2-F1
#
_cell.length_a   1.000
_cell.length_b   1.000
_cell.length_c   1.000
_cell.angle_alpha   90.00
_cell.angle_beta   90.00
_cell.angle_gamma   90.00
#
_symmetry.space_group_name_H-M   'P 1'
#
loop_
_entity.id
_entity.type
_entity.pdbx_description
1 polymer ?
#
loop_
_entity_poly.entity_id
_entity_poly.type
_entity_poly.pdbx_seq_one_letter_code
_entity_poly.pdbx_strand_id
1 'polypeptide(L)'
;MPGDKAQGIPPVPSHWKLPRSHPLLGSIPRWSFQGLCLISVHRPSMEHHWKSKCDETEWFKHMNEMVGQLNNSNVACGLLLATTSVFLTTPPPMQSVLNYATTSSYVLALVSFAHALGGILTGTAVIAIYQSCERDWTREVLTATRLRLCLILLLMAWPSISLFLSIVFLMASMLTAVLAPSLAWLQAAVGLELVLWTWTLPAFIFCTSPLRNQRCDQQAESARLTPPPHDSQRSNSDGIQECLEPGSLP
;
A
#
# COMPACT_ATOMS: atom_id res chain seq x y z
N MET A 1 34.30 -18.38 -11.08
CA MET A 1 33.08 -17.59 -11.34
C MET A 1 32.22 -18.36 -12.33
N PRO A 2 31.21 -19.10 -11.85
CA PRO A 2 30.33 -19.86 -12.73
C PRO A 2 29.49 -18.89 -13.56
N GLY A 3 29.56 -19.04 -14.89
CA GLY A 3 29.02 -18.09 -15.84
C GLY A 3 27.50 -17.97 -15.80
N ASP A 4 27.04 -16.72 -15.90
CA ASP A 4 25.65 -16.31 -16.12
C ASP A 4 25.10 -16.93 -17.41
N LYS A 5 24.56 -18.14 -17.28
CA LYS A 5 23.55 -18.59 -18.23
C LYS A 5 22.32 -17.76 -17.90
N ALA A 6 21.91 -16.89 -18.83
CA ALA A 6 20.62 -16.22 -18.82
C ALA A 6 19.51 -17.29 -18.81
N GLN A 7 19.22 -17.85 -17.64
CA GLN A 7 18.08 -18.71 -17.42
C GLN A 7 16.88 -17.80 -17.56
N GLY A 8 16.18 -17.95 -18.68
CA GLY A 8 14.94 -17.22 -18.94
C GLY A 8 14.02 -17.35 -17.72
N ILE A 9 13.43 -16.22 -17.31
CA ILE A 9 12.52 -16.16 -16.16
C ILE A 9 11.43 -17.22 -16.36
N PRO A 10 11.26 -18.17 -15.41
CA PRO A 10 10.26 -19.22 -15.57
C PRO A 10 8.87 -18.61 -15.69
N PRO A 11 7.99 -19.16 -16.54
CA PRO A 11 6.66 -18.62 -16.73
C PRO A 11 5.86 -18.66 -15.43
N VAL A 12 5.05 -17.62 -15.20
CA VAL A 12 4.20 -17.49 -14.01
C VAL A 12 3.25 -18.70 -13.91
N PRO A 13 3.22 -19.43 -12.78
CA PRO A 13 2.35 -20.58 -12.60
C PRO A 13 0.86 -20.23 -12.77
N SER A 14 0.06 -21.17 -13.25
CA SER A 14 -1.39 -20.96 -13.49
C SER A 14 -2.17 -20.56 -12.23
N HIS A 15 -1.67 -20.91 -11.04
CA HIS A 15 -2.32 -20.58 -9.78
C HIS A 15 -2.06 -19.14 -9.29
N TRP A 16 -1.09 -18.45 -9.87
CA TRP A 16 -0.80 -17.03 -9.60
C TRP A 16 -1.60 -16.06 -10.48
N LYS A 17 -2.08 -16.54 -11.63
CA LYS A 17 -2.87 -15.73 -12.56
C LYS A 17 -4.22 -15.39 -11.94
N LEU A 18 -4.68 -14.15 -12.18
CA LEU A 18 -5.99 -13.70 -11.69
C LEU A 18 -7.08 -14.72 -12.06
N PRO A 19 -8.03 -15.01 -11.15
CA PRO A 19 -9.16 -15.85 -11.46
C PRO A 19 -9.88 -15.30 -12.70
N ARG A 20 -10.05 -16.14 -13.73
CA ARG A 20 -10.91 -15.77 -14.87
C ARG A 20 -12.30 -15.54 -14.30
N SER A 21 -12.89 -14.40 -14.61
CA SER A 21 -14.24 -14.05 -14.17
C SER A 21 -15.21 -15.13 -14.62
N HIS A 22 -15.76 -15.88 -13.67
CA HIS A 22 -16.86 -16.78 -13.97
C HIS A 22 -18.12 -15.93 -14.20
N PRO A 23 -18.88 -16.17 -15.28
CA PRO A 23 -20.04 -15.34 -15.63
C PRO A 23 -21.13 -15.34 -14.55
N LEU A 24 -21.19 -16.36 -13.67
CA LEU A 24 -22.19 -16.49 -12.61
C LEU A 24 -21.77 -15.90 -11.26
N LEU A 25 -20.48 -15.90 -10.92
CA LEU A 25 -19.98 -15.38 -9.63
C LEU A 25 -19.64 -13.88 -9.68
N GLY A 26 -19.76 -13.25 -10.85
CA GLY A 26 -19.51 -11.84 -11.06
C GLY A 26 -18.04 -11.42 -10.87
N SER A 27 -17.81 -10.10 -10.86
CA SER A 27 -16.47 -9.51 -10.75
C SER A 27 -15.91 -9.48 -9.32
N ILE A 28 -16.68 -9.89 -8.32
CA ILE A 28 -16.33 -9.80 -6.88
C ILE A 28 -15.00 -10.50 -6.52
N PRO A 29 -14.77 -11.79 -6.86
CA PRO A 29 -13.52 -12.47 -6.48
C PRO A 29 -12.28 -11.87 -7.16
N ARG A 30 -12.47 -11.23 -8.32
CA ARG A 30 -11.40 -10.50 -9.01
C ARG A 30 -11.05 -9.22 -8.25
N TRP A 31 -12.05 -8.45 -7.86
CA TRP A 31 -11.86 -7.22 -7.09
C TRP A 31 -11.27 -7.49 -5.71
N SER A 32 -11.71 -8.53 -5.01
CA SER A 32 -11.15 -8.87 -3.70
C SER A 32 -9.70 -9.33 -3.80
N PHE A 33 -9.36 -10.16 -4.80
CA PHE A 33 -7.97 -10.57 -5.02
C PHE A 33 -7.07 -9.39 -5.43
N GLN A 34 -7.55 -8.52 -6.33
CA GLN A 34 -6.83 -7.31 -6.71
C GLN A 34 -6.66 -6.35 -5.53
N GLY A 35 -7.68 -6.17 -4.71
CA GLY A 35 -7.63 -5.37 -3.49
C GLY A 35 -6.63 -5.95 -2.49
N LEU A 36 -6.64 -7.26 -2.28
CA LEU A 36 -5.66 -7.95 -1.43
C LEU A 36 -4.23 -7.77 -1.96
N CYS A 37 -3.98 -7.94 -3.26
CA CYS A 37 -2.68 -7.67 -3.86
C CYS A 37 -2.25 -6.20 -3.72
N LEU A 38 -3.19 -5.27 -3.90
CA LEU A 38 -2.93 -3.85 -3.77
C LEU A 38 -2.57 -3.47 -2.33
N ILE A 39 -3.29 -4.00 -1.33
CA ILE A 39 -3.02 -3.71 0.08
C ILE A 39 -1.74 -4.41 0.56
N SER A 40 -1.49 -5.65 0.11
CA SER A 40 -0.33 -6.43 0.57
C SER A 40 0.97 -6.05 -0.13
N VAL A 41 0.95 -5.83 -1.45
CA VAL A 41 2.15 -5.66 -2.28
C VAL A 41 2.23 -4.27 -2.92
N HIS A 42 1.23 -3.41 -2.73
CA HIS A 42 1.16 -2.05 -3.31
C HIS A 42 1.15 -2.03 -4.84
N ARG A 43 0.98 -3.19 -5.46
CA ARG A 43 0.94 -3.35 -6.92
C ARG A 43 -0.29 -4.17 -7.32
N PRO A 44 -0.99 -3.77 -8.38
CA PRO A 44 -2.19 -4.47 -8.86
C PRO A 44 -1.89 -5.78 -9.60
N SER A 45 -0.61 -6.08 -9.88
CA SER A 45 -0.17 -7.24 -10.65
C SER A 45 0.87 -8.06 -9.89
N MET A 46 0.69 -9.38 -9.96
CA MET A 46 1.53 -10.38 -9.32
C MET A 46 2.77 -10.74 -10.14
N GLU A 47 2.82 -10.34 -11.42
CA GLU A 47 3.96 -10.61 -12.31
C GLU A 47 5.26 -10.00 -11.78
N HIS A 48 5.21 -8.76 -11.24
CA HIS A 48 6.37 -8.14 -10.61
C HIS A 48 6.79 -8.87 -9.33
N HIS A 49 5.82 -9.32 -8.52
CA HIS A 49 6.10 -10.09 -7.32
C HIS A 49 6.71 -11.47 -7.65
N TRP A 50 6.26 -12.11 -8.74
CA TRP A 50 6.86 -13.34 -9.24
C TRP A 50 8.30 -13.14 -9.71
N LYS A 51 8.56 -12.05 -10.45
CA LYS A 51 9.92 -11.71 -10.88
C LYS A 51 10.86 -11.53 -9.69
N SER A 52 10.42 -10.83 -8.66
CA SER A 52 11.15 -10.68 -7.39
C SER A 52 11.48 -12.02 -6.73
N LYS A 53 10.62 -13.04 -6.85
CA LYS A 53 10.92 -14.39 -6.32
C LYS A 53 11.91 -15.21 -7.16
N CYS A 54 12.17 -14.81 -8.40
CA CYS A 54 13.09 -15.51 -9.29
C CYS A 54 14.53 -14.97 -9.21
N ASP A 55 14.71 -13.74 -8.75
CA ASP A 55 16.00 -13.05 -8.65
C ASP A 55 16.26 -12.68 -7.19
N GLU A 56 17.41 -13.08 -6.65
CA GLU A 56 17.78 -12.83 -5.26
C GLU A 56 17.90 -11.33 -4.95
N THR A 57 18.43 -10.55 -5.88
CA THR A 57 18.62 -9.11 -5.68
C THR A 57 17.27 -8.38 -5.59
N GLU A 58 16.35 -8.72 -6.49
CA GLU A 58 14.98 -8.18 -6.48
C GLU A 58 14.14 -8.72 -5.31
N TRP A 59 14.45 -9.92 -4.79
CA TRP A 59 13.85 -10.44 -3.55
C TRP A 59 14.24 -9.57 -2.35
N PHE A 60 15.54 -9.34 -2.13
CA PHE A 60 16.01 -8.52 -1.01
C PHE A 60 15.50 -7.09 -1.08
N LYS A 61 15.47 -6.51 -2.28
CA LYS A 61 14.89 -5.18 -2.50
C LYS A 61 13.42 -5.14 -2.11
N HIS A 62 12.61 -6.06 -2.63
CA HIS A 62 11.19 -6.15 -2.31
C HIS A 62 10.95 -6.38 -0.81
N MET A 63 11.75 -7.25 -0.19
CA MET A 63 11.72 -7.50 1.25
C MET A 63 11.96 -6.22 2.06
N ASN A 64 13.00 -5.47 1.74
CA ASN A 64 13.33 -4.23 2.45
C ASN A 64 12.23 -3.18 2.29
N GLU A 65 11.64 -3.05 1.10
CA GLU A 65 10.48 -2.18 0.87
C GLU A 65 9.28 -2.60 1.74
N MET A 66 8.98 -3.90 1.79
CA MET A 66 7.87 -4.42 2.59
C MET A 66 8.08 -4.26 4.10
N VAL A 67 9.28 -4.55 4.60
CA VAL A 67 9.64 -4.39 6.02
C VAL A 67 9.59 -2.91 6.39
N GLY A 68 10.14 -2.02 5.56
CA GLY A 68 10.06 -0.58 5.78
C GLY A 68 8.62 -0.08 5.90
N GLN A 69 7.74 -0.58 5.05
CA GLN A 69 6.33 -0.26 5.12
C GLN A 69 5.62 -0.80 6.37
N LEU A 70 5.88 -2.06 6.73
CA LEU A 70 5.29 -2.65 7.93
C LEU A 70 5.77 -1.92 9.20
N ASN A 71 7.03 -1.48 9.23
CA ASN A 71 7.57 -0.63 10.30
C ASN A 71 6.83 0.71 10.37
N ASN A 72 6.64 1.41 9.24
CA ASN A 72 5.88 2.66 9.21
C ASN A 72 4.44 2.46 9.71
N SER A 73 3.82 1.34 9.34
CA SER A 73 2.47 0.99 9.81
C SER A 73 2.44 0.69 11.31
N ASN A 74 3.45 -0.02 11.84
CA ASN A 74 3.58 -0.28 13.27
C ASN A 74 3.77 1.00 14.08
N VAL A 75 4.57 1.95 13.58
CA VAL A 75 4.73 3.28 14.19
C VAL A 75 3.40 4.01 14.24
N ALA A 76 2.65 4.04 13.13
CA ALA A 76 1.33 4.65 13.08
C ALA A 76 0.33 3.99 14.05
N CYS A 77 0.29 2.65 14.11
CA CYS A 77 -0.51 1.92 15.11
C CYS A 77 -0.09 2.27 16.54
N GLY A 78 1.21 2.40 16.82
CA GLY A 78 1.72 2.79 18.14
C GLY A 78 1.24 4.18 18.57
N LEU A 79 1.25 5.14 17.64
CA LEU A 79 0.71 6.48 17.88
C LEU A 79 -0.80 6.43 18.16
N LEU A 80 -1.58 5.71 17.36
CA LEU A 80 -3.01 5.54 17.58
C LEU A 80 -3.32 4.84 18.91
N LEU A 81 -2.52 3.84 19.28
CA LEU A 81 -2.66 3.13 20.55
C LEU A 81 -2.41 4.07 21.74
N ALA A 82 -1.37 4.91 21.66
CA ALA A 82 -1.12 5.92 22.69
C ALA A 82 -2.26 6.93 22.78
N THR A 83 -2.72 7.48 21.64
CA THR A 83 -3.84 8.44 21.60
C THR A 83 -5.13 7.85 22.15
N THR A 84 -5.50 6.65 21.72
CA THR A 84 -6.70 5.95 22.22
C THR A 84 -6.59 5.63 23.71
N SER A 85 -5.40 5.22 24.19
CA SER A 85 -5.15 5.01 25.62
C SER A 85 -5.40 6.29 26.44
N VAL A 86 -4.98 7.45 25.95
CA VAL A 86 -5.24 8.74 26.62
C VAL A 86 -6.75 9.00 26.71
N PHE A 87 -7.50 8.82 25.63
CA PHE A 87 -8.97 9.00 25.65
C PHE A 87 -9.68 8.00 26.56
N LEU A 88 -9.17 6.78 26.69
CA LEU A 88 -9.76 5.77 27.56
C LEU A 88 -9.48 5.99 29.05
N THR A 89 -8.38 6.67 29.38
CA THR A 89 -7.89 6.80 30.77
C THR A 89 -8.11 8.19 31.36
N THR A 90 -8.28 9.21 30.51
CA THR A 90 -8.39 10.61 30.94
C THR A 90 -9.85 11.06 30.90
N PRO A 91 -10.38 11.70 31.96
CA PRO A 91 -11.71 12.29 31.89
C PRO A 91 -11.73 13.49 30.94
N PRO A 92 -12.84 13.72 30.20
CA PRO A 92 -12.97 14.88 29.32
C PRO A 92 -12.81 16.19 30.09
N PRO A 93 -11.89 17.09 29.66
CA PRO A 93 -11.64 18.35 30.36
C PRO A 93 -12.85 19.29 30.29
N MET A 94 -13.67 19.18 29.23
CA MET A 94 -14.89 19.96 29.04
C MET A 94 -16.02 19.08 28.51
N GLN A 95 -16.79 18.48 29.42
CA GLN A 95 -17.93 17.63 29.09
C GLN A 95 -19.00 18.32 28.25
N SER A 96 -19.12 19.65 28.35
CA SER A 96 -20.07 20.45 27.57
C SER A 96 -19.70 20.61 26.09
N VAL A 97 -18.41 20.43 25.74
CA VAL A 97 -17.90 20.64 24.38
C VAL A 97 -17.57 19.32 23.68
N LEU A 98 -16.95 18.37 24.40
CA LEU A 98 -16.53 17.10 23.83
C LEU A 98 -16.71 15.98 24.87
N ASN A 99 -17.88 15.33 24.85
CA ASN A 99 -18.19 14.25 25.78
C ASN A 99 -17.82 12.88 25.22
N TYR A 100 -16.51 12.58 25.23
CA TYR A 100 -16.01 11.25 24.86
C TYR A 100 -16.14 10.20 25.98
N ALA A 101 -16.76 10.56 27.11
CA ALA A 101 -17.11 9.61 28.18
C ALA A 101 -18.45 8.90 27.94
N THR A 102 -19.12 9.18 26.82
CA THR A 102 -20.33 8.44 26.42
C THR A 102 -19.99 6.97 26.13
N THR A 103 -20.88 6.05 26.52
CA THR A 103 -20.66 4.60 26.36
C THR A 103 -20.33 4.23 24.90
N SER A 104 -21.02 4.84 23.93
CA SER A 104 -20.77 4.60 22.50
C SER A 104 -19.36 5.01 22.08
N SER A 105 -18.92 6.22 22.44
CA SER A 105 -17.57 6.71 22.13
C SER A 105 -16.51 5.84 22.80
N TYR A 106 -16.72 5.44 24.06
CA TYR A 106 -15.81 4.59 24.80
C TYR A 106 -15.64 3.20 24.17
N VAL A 107 -16.74 2.53 23.78
CA VAL A 107 -16.69 1.21 23.12
C VAL A 107 -15.96 1.31 21.77
N LEU A 108 -16.26 2.33 20.97
CA LEU A 108 -15.58 2.54 19.68
C LEU A 108 -14.08 2.81 19.87
N ALA A 109 -13.70 3.58 20.90
CA ALA A 109 -12.30 3.81 21.25
C ALA A 109 -11.58 2.52 21.70
N LEU A 110 -12.25 1.65 22.46
CA LEU A 110 -11.73 0.32 22.82
C LEU A 110 -11.51 -0.59 21.61
N VAL A 111 -12.46 -0.62 20.68
CA VAL A 111 -12.32 -1.39 19.44
C VAL A 111 -11.17 -0.85 18.61
N SER A 112 -11.03 0.47 18.52
CA SER A 112 -9.88 1.13 17.89
C SER A 112 -8.55 0.73 18.54
N PHE A 113 -8.48 0.75 19.88
CA PHE A 113 -7.31 0.35 20.65
C PHE A 113 -6.94 -1.12 20.37
N ALA A 114 -7.92 -2.02 20.40
CA ALA A 114 -7.71 -3.44 20.12
C ALA A 114 -7.17 -3.68 18.70
N HIS A 115 -7.69 -2.97 17.71
CA HIS A 115 -7.20 -3.04 16.33
C HIS A 115 -5.79 -2.45 16.17
N ALA A 116 -5.47 -1.33 16.83
CA ALA A 116 -4.11 -0.79 16.82
C ALA A 116 -3.11 -1.79 17.42
N LEU A 117 -3.45 -2.37 18.58
CA LEU A 117 -2.61 -3.38 19.24
C LEU A 117 -2.45 -4.65 18.38
N GLY A 118 -3.55 -5.16 17.84
CA GLY A 118 -3.54 -6.29 16.92
C GLY A 118 -2.69 -6.02 15.67
N GLY A 119 -2.75 -4.80 15.13
CA GLY A 119 -1.93 -4.36 14.00
C GLY A 119 -0.44 -4.40 14.30
N ILE A 120 -0.01 -3.92 15.48
CA ILE A 120 1.41 -3.97 15.91
C ILE A 120 1.88 -5.42 16.08
N LEU A 121 1.10 -6.25 16.78
CA LEU A 121 1.45 -7.65 17.05
C LEU A 121 1.61 -8.44 15.76
N THR A 122 0.62 -8.33 14.87
CA THR A 122 0.64 -9.02 13.58
C THR A 122 1.69 -8.46 12.64
N GLY A 123 1.88 -7.13 12.59
CA GLY A 123 2.93 -6.51 11.77
C GLY A 123 4.33 -6.94 12.20
N THR A 124 4.59 -6.97 13.51
CA THR A 124 5.87 -7.45 14.06
C THR A 124 6.09 -8.94 13.79
N ALA A 125 5.05 -9.77 13.95
CA ALA A 125 5.13 -11.20 13.63
C ALA A 125 5.42 -11.44 12.14
N VAL A 126 4.75 -10.69 11.26
CA VAL A 126 4.97 -10.77 9.81
C VAL A 126 6.40 -10.37 9.45
N ILE A 127 6.92 -9.27 10.00
CA ILE A 127 8.32 -8.85 9.79
C ILE A 127 9.28 -9.97 10.21
N ALA A 128 9.10 -10.55 11.40
CA ALA A 128 9.96 -11.61 11.91
C ALA A 128 9.93 -12.86 11.01
N ILE A 129 8.73 -13.29 10.59
CA ILE A 129 8.58 -14.42 9.66
C ILE A 129 9.27 -14.10 8.35
N TYR A 130 9.00 -12.93 7.76
CA TYR A 130 9.48 -12.57 6.44
C TYR A 130 11.01 -12.43 6.38
N GLN A 131 11.63 -11.91 7.45
CA GLN A 131 13.10 -11.85 7.59
C GLN A 131 13.74 -13.21 7.84
N SER A 132 13.01 -14.15 8.44
CA SER A 132 13.52 -15.51 8.75
C SER A 132 13.35 -16.49 7.58
N CYS A 133 12.51 -16.17 6.60
CA CYS A 133 12.21 -17.07 5.50
C CYS A 133 13.19 -16.88 4.33
N GLU A 134 13.81 -17.98 3.89
CA GLU A 134 14.58 -17.98 2.66
C GLU A 134 13.66 -17.80 1.44
N ARG A 135 14.22 -17.22 0.37
CA ARG A 135 13.51 -16.97 -0.88
C ARG A 135 12.92 -18.25 -1.47
N ASP A 136 13.72 -19.31 -1.53
CA ASP A 136 13.34 -20.57 -2.17
C ASP A 136 12.23 -21.27 -1.37
N TRP A 137 12.34 -21.29 -0.05
CA TRP A 137 11.27 -21.77 0.84
C TRP A 137 9.96 -20.98 0.67
N THR A 138 10.06 -19.65 0.59
CA THR A 138 8.91 -18.75 0.37
C THR A 138 8.27 -18.91 -1.01
N ARG A 139 9.04 -19.36 -2.00
CA ARG A 139 8.52 -19.68 -3.33
C ARG A 139 7.86 -21.05 -3.31
N GLU A 140 8.54 -22.07 -2.82
CA GLU A 140 8.09 -23.46 -2.94
C GLU A 140 6.96 -23.82 -1.97
N VAL A 141 7.06 -23.39 -0.71
CA VAL A 141 6.14 -23.84 0.36
C VAL A 141 4.94 -22.89 0.49
N LEU A 142 5.24 -21.61 0.58
CA LEU A 142 4.27 -20.55 0.82
C LEU A 142 3.38 -20.30 -0.41
N THR A 143 3.92 -20.47 -1.63
CA THR A 143 3.14 -20.22 -2.85
C THR A 143 2.69 -21.48 -3.58
N ALA A 144 2.87 -22.66 -2.96
CA ALA A 144 2.50 -23.96 -3.55
C ALA A 144 1.03 -24.05 -4.03
N THR A 145 0.11 -23.39 -3.31
CA THR A 145 -1.33 -23.47 -3.57
C THR A 145 -1.99 -22.09 -3.53
N ARG A 146 -3.11 -21.93 -4.24
CA ARG A 146 -3.89 -20.68 -4.25
C ARG A 146 -4.33 -20.27 -2.86
N LEU A 147 -4.79 -21.23 -2.05
CA LEU A 147 -5.29 -20.93 -0.71
C LEU A 147 -4.17 -20.40 0.19
N ARG A 148 -3.00 -21.06 0.19
CA ARG A 148 -1.84 -20.60 0.98
C ARG A 148 -1.40 -19.20 0.54
N LEU A 149 -1.33 -18.96 -0.76
CA LEU A 149 -1.02 -17.65 -1.32
C LEU A 149 -2.01 -16.58 -0.84
N CYS A 150 -3.32 -16.83 -0.93
CA CYS A 150 -4.34 -15.91 -0.42
C CYS A 150 -4.22 -15.66 1.10
N LEU A 151 -3.96 -16.71 1.89
CA LEU A 151 -3.79 -16.58 3.34
C LEU A 151 -2.57 -15.74 3.70
N ILE A 152 -1.47 -15.88 2.97
CA ILE A 152 -0.26 -15.09 3.19
C ILE A 152 -0.48 -13.64 2.76
N LEU A 153 -1.12 -13.41 1.61
CA LEU A 153 -1.48 -12.05 1.18
C LEU A 153 -2.41 -11.38 2.20
N LEU A 154 -3.37 -12.13 2.76
CA LEU A 154 -4.24 -11.65 3.83
C LEU A 154 -3.46 -11.35 5.10
N LEU A 155 -2.54 -12.24 5.50
CA LEU A 155 -1.68 -12.06 6.67
C LEU A 155 -0.76 -10.83 6.52
N MET A 156 -0.20 -10.62 5.33
CA MET A 156 0.62 -9.44 5.00
C MET A 156 -0.20 -8.15 4.96
N ALA A 157 -1.44 -8.21 4.47
CA ALA A 157 -2.36 -7.07 4.40
C ALA A 157 -2.99 -6.73 5.78
N TRP A 158 -3.02 -7.68 6.70
CA TRP A 158 -3.74 -7.55 7.97
C TRP A 158 -3.30 -6.37 8.83
N PRO A 159 -2.00 -6.06 9.02
CA PRO A 159 -1.57 -4.88 9.78
C PRO A 159 -2.14 -3.58 9.20
N SER A 160 -2.15 -3.44 7.87
CA SER A 160 -2.70 -2.27 7.19
C SER A 160 -4.23 -2.20 7.30
N ILE A 161 -4.93 -3.34 7.20
CA ILE A 161 -6.39 -3.41 7.40
C ILE A 161 -6.73 -3.03 8.85
N SER A 162 -5.98 -3.56 9.82
CA SER A 162 -6.20 -3.28 11.23
C SER A 162 -5.92 -1.81 11.57
N LEU A 163 -4.87 -1.22 11.01
CA LEU A 163 -4.59 0.21 11.10
C LEU A 163 -5.76 1.04 10.54
N PHE A 164 -6.24 0.71 9.34
CA PHE A 164 -7.38 1.40 8.73
C PHE A 164 -8.64 1.31 9.58
N LEU A 165 -8.98 0.11 10.08
CA LEU A 165 -10.12 -0.09 10.97
C LEU A 165 -9.98 0.71 12.26
N SER A 166 -8.78 0.72 12.86
CA SER A 166 -8.50 1.52 14.06
C SER A 166 -8.79 3.01 13.82
N ILE A 167 -8.29 3.57 12.72
CA ILE A 167 -8.55 4.97 12.34
C ILE A 167 -10.06 5.23 12.19
N VAL A 168 -10.77 4.37 11.46
CA VAL A 168 -12.22 4.52 11.25
C VAL A 168 -13.00 4.47 12.57
N PHE A 169 -12.68 3.54 13.46
CA PHE A 169 -13.33 3.43 14.76
C PHE A 169 -13.01 4.62 15.68
N LEU A 170 -11.77 5.12 15.69
CA LEU A 170 -11.41 6.31 16.44
C LEU A 170 -12.14 7.56 15.90
N MET A 171 -12.19 7.73 14.57
CA MET A 171 -12.93 8.81 13.94
C MET A 171 -14.43 8.73 14.28
N ALA A 172 -15.02 7.54 14.24
CA ALA A 172 -16.41 7.33 14.64
C ALA A 172 -16.63 7.63 16.13
N SER A 173 -15.70 7.24 17.01
CA SER A 173 -15.74 7.56 18.43
C SER A 173 -15.78 9.08 18.65
N MET A 174 -14.87 9.82 18.02
CA MET A 174 -14.82 11.28 18.13
C MET A 174 -16.06 11.95 17.52
N LEU A 175 -16.56 11.43 16.41
CA LEU A 175 -17.81 11.91 15.80
C LEU A 175 -18.99 11.75 16.75
N THR A 176 -19.13 10.59 17.40
CA THR A 176 -20.20 10.39 18.40
C THR A 176 -20.06 11.32 19.61
N ALA A 177 -18.82 11.62 20.03
CA ALA A 177 -18.56 12.55 21.13
C ALA A 177 -18.92 14.01 20.76
N VAL A 178 -18.73 14.40 19.50
CA VAL A 178 -19.06 15.74 18.98
C VAL A 178 -20.55 15.91 18.67
N LEU A 179 -21.22 14.86 18.20
CA LEU A 179 -22.65 14.91 17.92
C LEU A 179 -23.52 14.94 19.17
N ALA A 180 -22.99 14.53 20.33
CA ALA A 180 -23.70 14.57 21.59
C ALA A 180 -24.07 16.01 22.05
N PRO A 181 -23.16 16.99 22.04
CA PRO A 181 -23.50 18.39 22.30
C PRO A 181 -24.16 19.08 21.08
N SER A 182 -25.09 19.99 21.34
CA SER A 182 -25.87 20.74 20.32
C SER A 182 -25.10 21.91 19.68
N LEU A 183 -23.77 21.85 19.61
CA LEU A 183 -22.92 22.93 19.10
C LEU A 183 -22.77 22.83 17.57
N ALA A 184 -23.62 23.55 16.83
CA ALA A 184 -23.70 23.47 15.37
C ALA A 184 -22.38 23.76 14.63
N TRP A 185 -21.55 24.69 15.12
CA TRP A 185 -20.27 25.03 14.47
C TRP A 185 -19.28 23.86 14.52
N LEU A 186 -19.26 23.10 15.61
CA LEU A 186 -18.37 21.96 15.79
C LEU A 186 -18.82 20.79 14.92
N GLN A 187 -20.14 20.57 14.83
CA GLN A 187 -20.73 19.58 13.92
C GLN A 187 -20.43 19.91 12.46
N ALA A 188 -20.49 21.19 12.07
CA ALA A 188 -20.12 21.63 10.72
C ALA A 188 -18.64 21.41 10.40
N ALA A 189 -17.75 21.72 11.35
CA ALA A 189 -16.30 21.49 11.19
C ALA A 189 -15.97 20.00 11.01
N VAL A 190 -16.57 19.12 11.83
CA VAL A 190 -16.38 17.66 11.70
C VAL A 190 -17.00 17.13 10.40
N GLY A 191 -18.16 17.65 10.01
CA GLY A 191 -18.77 17.31 8.72
C GLY A 191 -17.87 17.67 7.54
N LEU A 192 -17.26 18.86 7.57
CA LEU A 192 -16.31 19.30 6.55
C LEU A 192 -15.08 18.39 6.48
N GLU A 193 -14.51 18.02 7.62
CA GLU A 193 -13.41 17.06 7.69
C GLU A 193 -13.79 15.70 7.08
N LEU A 194 -14.95 15.14 7.45
CA LEU A 194 -15.41 13.87 6.88
C LEU A 194 -15.59 13.94 5.36
N VAL A 195 -16.09 15.05 4.84
CA VAL A 195 -16.22 15.28 3.38
C VAL A 195 -14.84 15.32 2.74
N LEU A 196 -13.88 16.02 3.35
CA LEU A 196 -12.50 16.11 2.86
C LEU A 196 -11.86 14.71 2.78
N TRP A 197 -11.98 13.91 3.83
CA TRP A 197 -11.50 12.51 3.84
C TRP A 197 -12.21 11.64 2.83
N THR A 198 -13.53 11.76 2.72
CA THR A 198 -14.33 10.96 1.78
C THR A 198 -13.94 11.25 0.33
N TRP A 199 -13.57 12.49 0.01
CA TRP A 199 -13.12 12.89 -1.34
C TRP A 199 -11.76 12.30 -1.74
N THR A 200 -10.89 11.99 -0.76
CA THR A 200 -9.57 11.39 -1.06
C THR A 200 -9.70 10.02 -1.71
N LEU A 201 -10.72 9.23 -1.37
CA LEU A 201 -10.91 7.89 -1.93
C LEU A 201 -11.29 7.92 -3.43
N PRO A 202 -12.32 8.66 -3.89
CA PRO A 202 -12.57 8.86 -5.30
C PRO A 202 -11.39 9.46 -6.05
N ALA A 203 -10.69 10.45 -5.47
CA ALA A 203 -9.52 11.04 -6.10
C ALA A 203 -8.41 10.00 -6.29
N PHE A 204 -8.16 9.16 -5.30
CA PHE A 204 -7.20 8.06 -5.40
C PHE A 204 -7.64 7.01 -6.43
N ILE A 205 -8.89 6.57 -6.42
CA ILE A 205 -9.44 5.62 -7.40
C ILE A 205 -9.33 6.19 -8.82
N PHE A 206 -9.66 7.47 -8.99
CA PHE A 206 -9.55 8.15 -10.28
C PHE A 206 -8.08 8.19 -10.76
N CYS A 207 -7.16 8.57 -9.88
CA CYS A 207 -5.72 8.62 -10.17
C CYS A 207 -5.11 7.25 -10.48
N THR A 208 -5.59 6.20 -9.83
CA THR A 208 -5.09 4.81 -9.99
C THR A 208 -5.84 4.03 -11.07
N SER A 209 -6.90 4.60 -11.65
CA SER A 209 -7.69 3.92 -12.65
C SER A 209 -6.86 3.55 -13.88
N PRO A 210 -6.95 2.30 -14.38
CA PRO A 210 -6.13 1.81 -15.49
C PRO A 210 -6.34 2.57 -16.81
N LEU A 211 -7.41 3.35 -16.92
CA LEU A 211 -7.70 4.24 -18.05
C LEU A 211 -6.58 5.27 -18.27
N ARG A 212 -5.87 5.68 -17.21
CA ARG A 212 -4.74 6.61 -17.35
C ARG A 212 -3.50 5.91 -17.90
N ASN A 213 -3.19 4.70 -17.44
CA ASN A 213 -2.03 3.93 -17.92
C ASN A 213 -2.18 3.55 -19.40
N GLN A 214 -3.37 3.11 -19.82
CA GLN A 214 -3.61 2.81 -21.23
C GLN A 214 -3.39 4.01 -22.15
N ARG A 215 -3.70 5.23 -21.67
CA ARG A 215 -3.49 6.46 -22.43
C ARG A 215 -2.00 6.79 -22.58
N CYS A 216 -1.20 6.56 -21.54
CA CYS A 216 0.26 6.73 -21.60
C CYS A 216 0.91 5.70 -22.52
N ASP A 217 0.49 4.43 -22.46
CA ASP A 217 1.03 3.37 -23.31
C ASP A 217 0.70 3.64 -24.79
N GLN A 218 -0.54 4.03 -25.09
CA GLN A 218 -0.93 4.44 -26.44
C GLN A 218 -0.16 5.65 -26.95
N GLN A 219 0.12 6.63 -26.09
CA GLN A 219 0.88 7.82 -26.47
C GLN A 219 2.36 7.49 -26.71
N ALA A 220 2.95 6.61 -25.92
CA ALA A 220 4.32 6.13 -26.12
C ALA A 220 4.44 5.28 -27.39
N GLU A 221 3.44 4.45 -27.69
CA GLU A 221 3.39 3.67 -28.92
C GLU A 221 3.20 4.56 -30.15
N SER A 222 2.30 5.54 -30.07
CA SER A 222 2.13 6.55 -31.12
C SER A 222 3.42 7.34 -31.37
N ALA A 223 4.17 7.70 -30.32
CA ALA A 223 5.44 8.41 -30.45
C ALA A 223 6.55 7.58 -31.10
N ARG A 224 6.54 6.24 -30.94
CA ARG A 224 7.48 5.35 -31.64
C ARG A 224 7.14 5.17 -33.11
N LEU A 225 5.86 5.25 -33.46
CA LEU A 225 5.37 5.10 -34.83
C LEU A 225 5.50 6.38 -35.64
N THR A 226 5.59 7.54 -34.99
CA THR A 226 5.96 8.79 -35.68
C THR A 226 7.45 8.70 -36.04
N PRO A 227 7.80 8.62 -37.34
CA PRO A 227 9.20 8.64 -37.74
C PRO A 227 9.83 9.94 -37.21
N PRO A 228 11.10 9.90 -36.78
CA PRO A 228 11.79 11.12 -36.37
C PRO A 228 11.64 12.14 -37.51
N PRO A 229 11.36 13.41 -37.18
CA PRO A 229 11.29 14.44 -38.22
C PRO A 229 12.56 14.34 -39.04
N HIS A 230 12.40 14.21 -40.36
CA HIS A 230 13.50 14.23 -41.29
C HIS A 230 14.20 15.58 -41.09
N ASP A 231 15.32 15.58 -40.37
CA ASP A 231 16.17 16.75 -40.18
C ASP A 231 16.72 17.13 -41.55
N SER A 232 15.93 17.93 -42.26
CA SER A 232 16.35 18.60 -43.46
C SER A 232 17.33 19.69 -43.02
N GLN A 233 18.62 19.39 -43.21
CA GLN A 233 19.76 20.30 -43.14
C GLN A 233 19.98 21.03 -41.82
N ARG A 234 20.70 20.40 -40.88
CA ARG A 234 21.69 21.13 -40.08
C ARG A 234 23.03 21.07 -40.78
N SER A 235 23.19 22.00 -41.73
CA SER A 235 24.45 22.34 -42.35
C SER A 235 25.47 22.70 -41.27
N ASN A 236 26.56 21.93 -41.25
CA ASN A 236 27.93 22.40 -41.14
C ASN A 236 28.21 23.52 -40.12
N SER A 237 28.71 23.15 -38.95
CA SER A 237 29.76 23.96 -38.31
C SER A 237 30.59 23.05 -37.41
N ASP A 238 31.67 22.55 -38.01
CA ASP A 238 32.87 22.12 -37.33
C ASP A 238 33.30 23.19 -36.31
N GLY A 239 33.64 22.73 -35.12
CA GLY A 239 34.00 23.58 -33.99
C GLY A 239 34.62 22.75 -32.88
N ILE A 240 35.81 22.23 -33.18
CA ILE A 240 36.80 21.66 -32.28
C ILE A 240 36.87 22.48 -30.97
N GLN A 241 36.70 21.85 -29.81
CA GLN A 241 37.51 22.22 -28.65
C GLN A 241 37.69 21.05 -27.68
N GLU A 242 38.90 20.50 -27.76
CA GLU A 242 39.58 19.68 -26.76
C GLU A 242 39.67 20.38 -25.38
N CYS A 243 40.07 19.57 -24.39
CA CYS A 243 40.75 19.93 -23.14
C CYS A 243 39.86 20.31 -21.95
N LEU A 244 39.80 19.47 -20.91
CA LEU A 244 40.81 19.35 -19.84
C LEU A 244 40.19 18.63 -18.62
N GLU A 245 40.75 17.48 -18.24
CA GLU A 245 40.76 17.03 -16.84
C GLU A 245 41.72 17.93 -16.03
N PRO A 246 41.35 18.29 -14.80
CA PRO A 246 42.15 17.87 -13.65
C PRO A 246 41.22 17.45 -12.50
N GLY A 247 41.54 16.43 -11.71
CA GLY A 247 42.76 16.33 -10.92
C GLY A 247 42.34 16.18 -9.46
N SER A 248 42.60 14.99 -8.94
CA SER A 248 42.62 14.56 -7.53
C SER A 248 43.08 15.62 -6.51
N LEU A 249 42.50 15.58 -5.31
CA LEU A 249 43.13 15.64 -3.96
C LEU A 249 42.11 16.13 -2.91
N PRO A 250 42.34 15.89 -1.60
CA PRO A 250 42.56 14.64 -0.88
C PRO A 250 41.37 14.23 0.01
#